data_AF-A0A1I4U429-F1
#
_entry.id   AF-A0A1I4U429-F1
#
_cell.length_a   1.000
_cell.length_b   1.000
_cell.length_c   1.000
_cell.angle_alpha   90.00
_cell.angle_beta   90.00
_cell.angle_gamma   90.00
#
_symmetry.space_group_name_H-M   'P 1'
#
loop_
_entity.id
_entity.type
_entity.pdbx_description
1 polymer ?
#
loop_
_entity_poly.entity_id
_entity_poly.type
_entity_poly.pdbx_seq_one_letter_code
_entity_poly.pdbx_strand_id
1 'polypeptide(L)' 'MENASIQQATSHASATGDTNTPEILIQDFLWQYSLTECKTFLWDWLVAALQDKDTNAGSSILFYESLIHFLEAAYQKKE' A
#
# COMPACT_ATOMS: atom_id res chain seq x y z
N MET A 1 -8.60 -29.84 38.82
CA MET A 1 -8.15 -28.48 38.51
C MET A 1 -6.79 -28.64 37.83
N GLU A 2 -6.69 -29.04 36.54
CA GLU A 2 -7.13 -28.32 35.32
C GLU A 2 -6.82 -26.82 35.47
N ASN A 3 -6.04 -26.13 34.65
CA ASN A 3 -5.56 -26.19 33.26
C ASN A 3 -4.40 -25.15 33.22
N ALA A 4 -3.48 -25.00 32.28
CA ALA A 4 -3.04 -25.66 31.07
C ALA A 4 -1.69 -24.99 30.72
N SER A 5 -0.84 -25.70 30.00
CA SER A 5 0.36 -25.19 29.34
C SER A 5 0.08 -23.92 28.52
N ILE A 6 0.97 -22.93 28.59
CA ILE A 6 1.16 -21.95 27.51
C ILE A 6 2.62 -22.01 27.09
N GLN A 7 2.89 -22.91 26.15
CA GLN A 7 3.90 -22.68 25.12
C GLN A 7 3.28 -21.76 24.07
N GLN A 8 3.92 -20.64 23.81
CA GLN A 8 3.98 -19.96 22.51
C GLN A 8 5.10 -18.92 22.65
N ALA A 9 6.29 -19.13 22.09
CA ALA A 9 6.59 -18.94 20.66
C ALA A 9 5.97 -17.61 20.20
N THR A 10 6.71 -16.53 19.95
CA THR A 10 7.85 -16.50 19.03
C THR A 10 8.76 -15.31 19.32
N SER A 11 10.04 -15.62 19.39
CA SER A 11 11.12 -14.75 18.91
C SER A 11 10.82 -14.35 17.46
N HIS A 12 10.55 -13.06 17.22
CA HIS A 12 10.83 -12.40 15.95
C HIS A 12 11.30 -10.97 16.20
N ALA A 13 12.38 -10.83 16.94
CA ALA A 13 13.38 -9.86 16.53
C ALA A 13 14.11 -10.48 15.33
N SER A 14 13.56 -10.31 14.11
CA SER A 14 14.40 -10.42 12.92
C SER A 14 14.99 -9.05 12.68
N ALA A 15 16.19 -8.84 13.24
CA ALA A 15 17.10 -7.87 12.67
C ALA A 15 17.55 -8.43 11.32
N THR A 16 16.80 -8.15 10.25
CA THR A 16 17.35 -8.13 8.90
C THR A 16 17.53 -6.67 8.52
N GLY A 17 18.77 -6.30 8.19
CA GLY A 17 19.06 -5.06 7.52
C GLY A 17 18.50 -5.12 6.10
N ASP A 18 17.18 -5.06 5.97
CA ASP A 18 16.51 -4.97 4.68
C ASP A 18 16.54 -3.51 4.25
N THR A 19 17.66 -3.11 3.65
CA THR A 19 17.66 -2.03 2.66
C THR A 19 16.85 -2.49 1.46
N ASN A 20 15.53 -2.62 1.62
CA ASN A 20 14.65 -2.72 0.48
C ASN A 20 14.73 -1.38 -0.22
N THR A 21 15.52 -1.33 -1.29
CA THR A 21 15.62 -0.12 -2.08
C THR A 21 14.22 0.20 -2.64
N PRO A 22 13.88 1.49 -2.86
CA PRO A 22 12.57 1.87 -3.36
C PRO A 22 12.16 1.08 -4.61
N GLU A 23 13.12 0.70 -5.45
CA GLU A 23 12.91 -0.12 -6.64
C GLU A 23 12.36 -1.51 -6.32
N ILE A 24 12.90 -2.19 -5.30
CA ILE A 24 12.45 -3.53 -4.88
C ILE A 24 11.02 -3.46 -4.35
N LEU A 25 10.73 -2.46 -3.51
CA LEU A 25 9.38 -2.28 -2.94
C LEU A 25 8.35 -1.97 -4.02
N ILE A 26 8.69 -1.12 -4.99
CA ILE A 26 7.81 -0.82 -6.12
C ILE A 26 7.58 -2.09 -6.95
N GLN A 27 8.64 -2.86 -7.24
CA GLN A 27 8.51 -4.09 -8.01
C GLN A 27 7.59 -5.13 -7.33
N ASP A 28 7.78 -5.34 -6.02
CA ASP A 28 6.93 -6.24 -5.23
C ASP A 28 5.48 -5.78 -5.23
N PHE A 29 5.25 -4.47 -5.06
CA PHE A 29 3.91 -3.89 -5.13
C PHE A 29 3.25 -4.11 -6.50
N LEU A 30 3.97 -3.87 -7.60
CA LEU A 30 3.49 -4.08 -8.98
C LEU A 30 3.28 -5.56 -9.34
N TRP A 31 3.81 -6.49 -8.54
CA TRP A 31 3.57 -7.93 -8.71
C TRP A 31 2.33 -8.40 -7.95
N GLN A 32 2.04 -7.79 -6.79
CA GLN A 32 0.93 -8.18 -5.92
C GLN A 32 -0.43 -7.73 -6.43
N TYR A 33 -0.48 -6.59 -7.12
CA TYR A 33 -1.72 -5.99 -7.60
C TYR A 33 -1.67 -5.81 -9.12
N SER A 34 -2.82 -5.77 -9.76
CA SER A 34 -2.96 -5.28 -11.13
C SER A 34 -3.16 -3.76 -11.14
N LEU A 35 -2.84 -3.12 -12.27
CA LEU A 35 -3.10 -1.68 -12.45
C LEU A 35 -4.58 -1.33 -12.20
N THR A 36 -5.50 -2.19 -12.64
CA THR A 36 -6.95 -2.01 -12.43
C THR A 36 -7.33 -2.05 -10.96
N GLU A 37 -6.78 -2.99 -10.18
CA GLU A 37 -7.01 -3.07 -8.73
C GLU A 37 -6.45 -1.84 -8.02
N CYS A 38 -5.22 -1.41 -8.35
CA CYS A 38 -4.65 -0.19 -7.78
C CYS A 38 -5.53 1.05 -8.05
N LYS A 39 -6.03 1.20 -9.28
CA LYS A 39 -6.95 2.30 -9.64
C LYS A 39 -8.25 2.24 -8.86
N THR A 40 -8.79 1.04 -8.65
CA THR A 40 -10.01 0.83 -7.86
C THR A 40 -9.78 1.23 -6.40
N PHE A 41 -8.69 0.79 -5.78
CA PHE A 41 -8.37 1.15 -4.40
C PHE A 41 -8.13 2.65 -4.22
N LEU A 42 -7.46 3.30 -5.17
CA LEU A 42 -7.26 4.75 -5.13
C LEU A 42 -8.56 5.52 -5.29
N TRP A 43 -9.47 5.03 -6.12
CA TRP A 43 -10.80 5.61 -6.27
C TRP A 43 -11.61 5.50 -4.98
N ASP A 44 -11.63 4.32 -4.37
CA ASP A 44 -12.32 4.09 -3.09
C ASP A 44 -11.74 4.97 -1.98
N TRP A 45 -10.42 5.12 -1.93
CA TRP A 45 -9.74 6.04 -1.02
C TRP A 45 -10.16 7.49 -1.27
N LEU A 46 -10.18 7.96 -2.51
CA LEU A 46 -10.57 9.34 -2.83
C LEU A 46 -12.02 9.59 -2.41
N VAL A 47 -12.93 8.68 -2.73
CA VAL A 47 -14.34 8.79 -2.33
C VAL A 47 -14.47 8.88 -0.81
N ALA A 48 -13.74 8.06 -0.06
CA ALA A 48 -13.74 8.12 1.40
C ALA A 48 -13.14 9.43 1.93
N ALA A 49 -12.02 9.89 1.37
CA ALA A 49 -11.36 11.14 1.77
C ALA A 49 -12.28 12.35 1.55
N LEU A 50 -13.03 12.38 0.45
CA LEU A 50 -13.96 13.47 0.14
C LEU A 50 -15.24 13.48 1.00
N GLN A 51 -15.50 12.44 1.78
CA GLN A 51 -16.59 12.44 2.77
C GLN A 51 -16.23 13.19 4.05
N ASP A 52 -14.93 13.40 4.31
CA ASP A 52 -14.46 14.16 5.45
C ASP A 52 -14.60 15.67 5.19
N LYS A 53 -15.27 16.37 6.12
CA LYS A 53 -15.54 17.81 6.03
C LYS A 53 -14.28 18.67 6.18
N ASP A 54 -13.25 18.13 6.81
CA ASP A 54 -11.99 18.83 7.04
C ASP A 54 -10.97 18.59 5.90
N THR A 55 -11.31 17.72 4.94
CA THR A 55 -10.44 17.42 3.80
C THR A 55 -10.45 18.54 2.77
N ASN A 56 -9.27 18.96 2.33
CA ASN A 56 -9.13 19.81 1.16
C ASN A 56 -9.36 18.98 -0.11
N ALA A 57 -10.58 19.07 -0.66
CA ALA A 57 -10.98 18.33 -1.85
C ALA A 57 -10.04 18.55 -3.05
N GLY A 58 -9.58 19.79 -3.27
CA GLY A 58 -8.68 20.12 -4.38
C GLY A 58 -7.34 19.40 -4.26
N SER A 59 -6.71 19.45 -3.09
CA SER A 59 -5.44 18.75 -2.84
C SER A 59 -5.57 17.24 -2.94
N SER A 60 -6.68 16.66 -2.44
CA SER A 60 -6.92 15.21 -2.52
C SER A 60 -7.11 14.73 -3.95
N ILE A 61 -7.83 15.49 -4.78
CA ILE A 61 -8.00 15.19 -6.21
C ILE A 61 -6.66 15.27 -6.95
N LEU A 62 -5.89 16.35 -6.74
CA LEU A 62 -4.58 16.51 -7.38
C LEU A 62 -3.61 15.37 -6.99
N PHE A 63 -3.65 14.96 -5.72
CA PHE A 63 -2.83 13.85 -5.24
C PHE A 63 -3.27 12.52 -5.86
N TYR A 64 -4.58 12.25 -5.94
CA TYR A 64 -5.13 11.09 -6.65
C TYR A 64 -4.66 11.04 -8.11
N GLU A 65 -4.79 12.12 -8.86
CA GLU A 65 -4.36 12.18 -10.27
C GLU A 65 -2.86 11.91 -10.41
N SER A 66 -2.05 12.49 -9.52
CA SER A 66 -0.60 12.29 -9.49
C SER A 66 -0.24 10.83 -9.21
N LEU A 67 -0.95 10.16 -8.30
CA LEU A 67 -0.75 8.73 -8.01
C LEU A 67 -1.16 7.84 -9.17
N ILE A 68 -2.25 8.17 -9.88
CA ILE A 68 -2.66 7.43 -11.08
C ILE A 68 -1.57 7.50 -12.15
N HIS A 69 -1.06 8.69 -12.47
CA HIS A 69 0.01 8.85 -13.45
C HIS A 69 1.30 8.12 -13.02
N PHE A 70 1.65 8.20 -11.74
CA PHE A 70 2.80 7.47 -11.20
C PHE A 70 2.65 5.95 -11.39
N LEU A 71 1.48 5.40 -11.06
CA LEU A 71 1.21 3.97 -11.24
C LEU A 71 1.26 3.58 -12.72
N GLU A 72 0.61 4.33 -13.61
CA GLU A 72 0.62 4.04 -15.05
C GLU A 72 2.05 4.00 -15.60
N ALA A 73 2.89 4.98 -15.22
CA ALA A 73 4.30 5.00 -15.61
C ALA A 73 5.09 3.81 -15.04
N ALA A 74 4.81 3.42 -13.79
CA ALA A 74 5.45 2.28 -13.15
C ALA A 74 5.10 0.94 -13.84
N TYR A 75 3.85 0.76 -14.28
CA TYR A 75 3.42 -0.41 -15.04
C TYR A 75 3.95 -0.43 -16.47
N GLN A 76 4.09 0.71 -17.14
CA GLN A 76 4.74 0.77 -18.46
C GLN A 76 6.21 0.31 -18.41
N LYS A 77 6.90 0.50 -17.28
CA LYS A 77 8.28 0.04 -17.07
C LYS A 77 8.38 -1.47 -16.78
N LYS A 78 7.26 -2.15 -16.51
CA LYS A 78 7.19 -3.59 -16.23
C LYS A 78 7.21 -4.43 -17.52
N GLU A 79 6.76 -3.85 -18.64
CA GLU A 79 6.76 -4.47 -19.98
C GLU A 79 8.14 -4.36 -20.67
#